data_AF-A0A7X3R740-F1
#
_entry.id   AF-A0A7X3R740-F1
#
_cell.length_a   1.000
_cell.length_b   1.000
_cell.length_c   1.000
_cell.angle_alpha   90.00
_cell.angle_beta   90.00
_cell.angle_gamma   90.00
#
_symmetry.space_group_name_H-M   'P 1'
#
loop_
_entity.id
_entity.type
_entity.pdbx_description
1 polymer ?
#
loop_
_entity_poly.entity_id
_entity_poly.type
_entity_poly.pdbx_seq_one_letter_code
_entity_poly.pdbx_strand_id
1 'polypeptide(L)'
;MHGHGKPITAAVFPTPTIARRLVRQAWDEWPLDRVFPMLYHSFYLEDVDWIGDGVREGVAALEPTPLNAGLYLPALDPPQLGAAVATAREAGASGVSLFEMHGLTEEHLLALRDALG
;
A
#
# COMPACT_ATOMS: atom_id res chain seq x y z
N MET A 1 18.56 3.07 -15.47
CA MET A 1 18.36 3.70 -14.16
C MET A 1 19.20 3.03 -13.07
N HIS A 2 19.20 1.70 -12.95
CA HIS A 2 20.05 0.92 -12.01
C HIS A 2 21.58 0.99 -12.20
N GLY A 3 22.11 1.83 -13.09
CA GLY A 3 23.55 1.87 -13.43
C GLY A 3 24.48 2.28 -12.27
N HIS A 4 23.94 2.70 -11.13
CA HIS A 4 24.70 3.05 -9.92
C HIS A 4 24.42 2.10 -8.74
N GLY A 5 23.70 0.98 -8.96
CA GLY A 5 23.40 0.01 -7.90
C GLY A 5 22.52 0.55 -6.76
N LYS A 6 21.77 1.64 -7.01
CA LYS A 6 20.86 2.24 -6.02
C LYS A 6 19.44 1.70 -6.26
N PRO A 7 18.75 1.20 -5.22
CA PRO A 7 17.36 0.78 -5.34
C PRO A 7 16.48 1.99 -5.63
N ILE A 8 15.48 1.79 -6.48
CA ILE A 8 14.52 2.80 -6.90
C ILE A 8 13.14 2.32 -6.50
N THR A 9 12.43 3.19 -5.80
CA THR A 9 11.08 2.92 -5.33
C THR A 9 10.14 4.05 -5.73
N ALA A 10 8.84 3.78 -5.73
CA ALA A 10 7.85 4.81 -6.01
C ALA A 10 6.58 4.62 -5.16
N ALA A 11 6.05 5.73 -4.65
CA ALA A 11 4.65 5.83 -4.26
C ALA A 11 3.81 6.07 -5.50
N VAL A 12 2.77 5.25 -5.71
CA VAL A 12 2.00 5.19 -6.96
C VAL A 12 0.50 5.20 -6.70
N PHE A 13 -0.30 5.48 -7.72
CA PHE A 13 -1.76 5.34 -7.63
C PHE A 13 -2.17 3.87 -7.36
N PRO A 14 -3.31 3.62 -6.70
CA PRO A 14 -3.56 2.38 -5.95
C PRO A 14 -3.43 1.09 -6.74
N THR A 15 -4.29 0.87 -7.74
CA THR A 15 -4.25 -0.36 -8.55
C THR A 15 -3.82 -0.06 -9.98
N PRO A 16 -3.22 -1.03 -10.71
CA PRO A 16 -2.88 -0.82 -12.13
C PRO A 16 -4.07 -0.32 -12.96
N THR A 17 -5.27 -0.87 -12.72
CA THR A 17 -6.50 -0.46 -13.40
C THR A 17 -6.85 1.00 -13.11
N ILE A 18 -6.88 1.39 -11.83
CA ILE A 18 -7.22 2.76 -11.42
C ILE A 18 -6.14 3.74 -11.89
N ALA A 19 -4.87 3.39 -11.71
CA ALA A 19 -3.74 4.25 -12.02
C ALA A 19 -3.65 4.55 -13.53
N ARG A 20 -3.87 3.56 -14.39
CA ARG A 20 -3.93 3.77 -15.85
C ARG A 20 -5.12 4.62 -16.25
N ARG A 21 -6.30 4.36 -15.67
CA ARG A 21 -7.54 5.06 -16.01
C ARG A 21 -7.52 6.53 -15.59
N LEU A 22 -7.10 6.82 -14.36
CA LEU A 22 -7.21 8.16 -13.78
C LEU A 22 -6.01 9.05 -14.10
N VAL A 23 -4.80 8.49 -14.09
CA VAL A 23 -3.56 9.28 -14.14
C VAL A 23 -2.54 8.77 -15.16
N ARG A 24 -2.91 7.77 -15.99
CA ARG A 24 -2.04 7.19 -17.03
C ARG A 24 -0.71 6.63 -16.50
N GLN A 25 -0.70 6.18 -15.25
CA GLN A 25 0.46 5.51 -14.68
C GLN A 25 0.36 4.00 -14.95
N ALA A 26 1.30 3.50 -15.77
CA ALA A 26 1.54 2.08 -15.99
C ALA A 26 2.67 1.61 -15.08
N TRP A 27 2.53 1.82 -13.77
CA TRP A 27 3.64 1.65 -12.82
C TRP A 27 4.11 0.21 -12.67
N ASP A 28 3.25 -0.75 -13.01
CA ASP A 28 3.54 -2.17 -13.09
C ASP A 28 4.53 -2.53 -14.22
N GLU A 29 4.69 -1.65 -15.21
CA GLU A 29 5.68 -1.79 -16.28
C GLU A 29 6.99 -1.04 -15.99
N TRP A 30 7.06 -0.27 -14.89
CA TRP A 30 8.25 0.51 -14.57
C TRP A 30 9.33 -0.39 -13.96
N PRO A 31 10.62 -0.19 -14.30
CA PRO A 31 11.72 -0.96 -13.74
C PRO A 31 12.06 -0.46 -12.32
N LEU A 32 11.19 -0.78 -11.36
CA LEU A 32 11.31 -0.42 -9.94
C LEU A 32 11.70 -1.63 -9.10
N ASP A 33 12.43 -1.39 -8.01
CA ASP A 33 12.81 -2.43 -7.05
C ASP A 33 11.71 -2.70 -6.00
N ARG A 34 10.78 -1.76 -5.82
CA ARG A 34 9.62 -1.85 -4.90
C ARG A 34 8.60 -0.77 -5.21
N VAL A 35 7.32 -1.08 -5.02
CA VAL A 35 6.24 -0.10 -5.15
C VAL A 35 5.46 0.08 -3.85
N PHE A 36 4.88 1.26 -3.71
CA PHE A 36 4.08 1.70 -2.56
C PHE A 36 2.74 2.27 -3.04
N PRO A 37 1.78 1.43 -3.48
CA PRO A 37 0.48 1.90 -3.96
C PRO A 37 -0.30 2.58 -2.85
N MET A 38 -0.82 3.77 -3.14
CA MET A 38 -1.64 4.59 -2.24
C MET A 38 -3.06 4.03 -2.14
N LEU A 39 -3.26 2.96 -1.37
CA LEU A 39 -4.53 2.27 -1.13
C LEU A 39 -5.39 3.04 -0.09
N TYR A 40 -5.69 4.28 -0.41
CA TYR A 40 -6.42 5.21 0.46
C TYR A 40 -7.92 4.95 0.34
N HIS A 41 -8.40 3.84 0.89
CA HIS A 41 -9.78 3.36 0.77
C HIS A 41 -10.85 4.48 0.95
N SER A 42 -10.67 5.36 1.92
CA SER A 42 -11.58 6.50 2.18
C SER A 42 -11.68 7.52 1.03
N PHE A 43 -10.63 7.67 0.21
CA PHE A 43 -10.63 8.55 -0.97
C PHE A 43 -11.42 7.94 -2.13
N TYR A 44 -11.66 6.63 -2.07
CA TYR A 44 -12.42 5.87 -3.05
C TYR A 44 -13.82 5.48 -2.52
N LEU A 45 -14.17 5.89 -1.30
CA LEU A 45 -15.41 5.52 -0.61
C LEU A 45 -15.57 4.01 -0.41
N GLU A 46 -14.44 3.33 -0.22
CA GLU A 46 -14.35 1.88 -0.03
C GLU A 46 -14.05 1.55 1.45
N ASP A 47 -14.15 0.27 1.81
CA ASP A 47 -13.81 -0.23 3.15
C ASP A 47 -12.37 -0.78 3.24
N VAL A 48 -12.02 -1.38 4.38
CA VAL A 48 -10.70 -1.98 4.60
C VAL A 48 -10.47 -3.20 3.71
N ASP A 49 -11.51 -3.95 3.34
CA ASP A 49 -11.37 -5.16 2.52
C ASP A 49 -10.90 -4.83 1.09
N TRP A 50 -11.29 -3.67 0.58
CA TRP A 50 -10.81 -3.13 -0.70
C TRP A 50 -9.28 -2.97 -0.77
N ILE A 51 -8.62 -2.72 0.36
CA ILE A 51 -7.15 -2.69 0.43
C ILE A 51 -6.58 -4.04 0.00
N GLY A 52 -7.20 -5.14 0.46
CA GLY A 52 -6.82 -6.50 0.08
C GLY A 52 -7.02 -6.76 -1.42
N ASP A 53 -8.14 -6.31 -1.98
CA ASP A 53 -8.40 -6.41 -3.42
C ASP A 53 -7.35 -5.66 -4.25
N GLY A 54 -7.03 -4.43 -3.85
CA GLY A 54 -6.00 -3.64 -4.50
C GLY A 54 -4.59 -4.24 -4.38
N VAL A 55 -4.26 -4.84 -3.24
CA VAL A 55 -3.00 -5.59 -3.08
C VAL A 55 -2.95 -6.80 -4.02
N ARG A 56 -4.02 -7.62 -4.09
CA ARG A 56 -4.05 -8.79 -4.97
C ARG A 56 -3.90 -8.39 -6.45
N GLU A 57 -4.59 -7.34 -6.88
CA GLU A 57 -4.46 -6.82 -8.24
C GLU A 57 -3.02 -6.36 -8.51
N GLY A 58 -2.43 -5.60 -7.60
CA GLY A 58 -1.06 -5.10 -7.75
C GLY A 58 0.00 -6.21 -7.75
N VAL A 59 -0.09 -7.16 -6.80
CA VAL A 59 0.84 -8.29 -6.70
C VAL A 59 0.80 -9.14 -7.97
N ALA A 60 -0.40 -9.44 -8.48
CA ALA A 60 -0.55 -10.22 -9.71
C ALA A 60 0.05 -9.52 -10.95
N ALA A 61 0.09 -8.18 -10.96
CA ALA A 61 0.67 -7.41 -12.06
C ALA A 61 2.19 -7.24 -11.99
N LEU A 62 2.79 -7.33 -10.79
CA LEU A 62 4.18 -6.92 -10.53
C LEU A 62 5.22 -8.04 -10.57
N GLU A 63 4.84 -9.31 -10.64
CA GLU A 63 5.77 -10.43 -10.38
C GLU A 63 7.09 -10.30 -11.16
N PRO A 64 8.27 -10.12 -10.48
CA PRO A 64 8.57 -10.38 -9.07
C PRO A 64 8.70 -9.15 -8.13
N THR A 65 8.35 -7.95 -8.57
CA THR A 65 8.58 -6.70 -7.81
C THR A 65 7.71 -6.63 -6.54
N PRO A 66 8.31 -6.43 -5.35
CA PRO A 66 7.56 -6.40 -4.11
C PRO A 66 6.67 -5.16 -3.97
N LEU A 67 5.47 -5.37 -3.42
CA LEU A 67 4.47 -4.34 -3.15
C LEU A 67 4.33 -4.12 -1.64
N ASN A 68 4.38 -2.86 -1.21
CA ASN A 68 4.08 -2.45 0.16
C ASN A 68 2.81 -1.60 0.18
N ALA A 69 1.75 -2.06 0.82
CA ALA A 69 0.46 -1.36 0.83
C ALA A 69 0.58 0.01 1.51
N GLY A 70 0.26 1.09 0.79
CA GLY A 70 0.22 2.45 1.31
C GLY A 70 -1.11 2.75 1.98
N LEU A 71 -1.09 2.93 3.30
CA LEU A 71 -2.26 3.16 4.12
C LEU A 71 -2.36 4.63 4.53
N TYR A 72 -3.53 5.23 4.34
CA TYR A 72 -3.81 6.59 4.78
C TYR A 72 -4.26 6.58 6.24
N LEU A 73 -3.36 6.95 7.15
CA LEU A 73 -3.59 6.81 8.58
C LEU A 73 -4.77 7.64 9.12
N PRO A 74 -5.02 8.90 8.69
CA PRO A 74 -6.13 9.68 9.23
C PRO A 74 -7.53 9.10 9.01
N ALA A 75 -7.66 8.08 8.17
CA ALA A 75 -8.92 7.37 7.92
C ALA A 75 -8.98 5.98 8.57
N LEU A 76 -7.99 5.63 9.40
CA LEU A 76 -7.92 4.34 10.09
C LEU A 76 -7.81 4.62 11.59
N ASP A 77 -8.83 4.27 12.37
CA ASP A 77 -8.66 4.20 13.82
C ASP A 77 -7.70 3.04 14.20
N PRO A 78 -7.22 2.94 15.46
CA PRO A 78 -6.23 1.92 15.81
C PRO A 78 -6.68 0.47 15.51
N PRO A 79 -7.92 0.05 15.84
CA PRO A 79 -8.43 -1.26 15.41
C PRO A 79 -8.45 -1.45 13.88
N GLN A 80 -8.91 -0.46 13.12
CA GLN A 80 -8.95 -0.50 11.67
C GLN A 80 -7.54 -0.54 11.05
N LEU A 81 -6.55 0.13 11.66
CA LEU A 81 -5.16 0.04 11.24
C LEU A 81 -4.65 -1.39 11.36
N GLY A 82 -4.91 -2.06 12.49
CA GLY A 82 -4.54 -3.46 12.69
C GLY A 82 -5.19 -4.38 11.64
N ALA A 83 -6.49 -4.19 11.38
CA ALA A 83 -7.21 -4.92 10.34
C ALA A 83 -6.63 -4.67 8.94
N ALA A 84 -6.37 -3.41 8.58
CA ALA A 84 -5.81 -3.04 7.28
C ALA A 84 -4.41 -3.65 7.05
N VAL A 85 -3.57 -3.69 8.10
CA VAL A 85 -2.25 -4.36 8.05
C VAL A 85 -2.42 -5.86 7.82
N ALA A 86 -3.32 -6.52 8.56
CA ALA A 86 -3.60 -7.95 8.39
C ALA A 86 -4.13 -8.25 6.98
N THR A 87 -5.16 -7.53 6.54
CA THR A 87 -5.76 -7.66 5.20
C THR A 87 -4.73 -7.49 4.08
N ALA A 88 -3.86 -6.48 4.17
CA ALA A 88 -2.80 -6.28 3.18
C ALA A 88 -1.79 -7.44 3.14
N ARG A 89 -1.37 -7.95 4.30
CA ARG A 89 -0.40 -9.06 4.39
C ARG A 89 -0.99 -10.37 3.88
N GLU A 90 -2.22 -10.69 4.27
CA GLU A 90 -2.94 -11.88 3.80
C GLU A 90 -3.17 -11.85 2.29
N ALA A 91 -3.35 -10.66 1.72
CA ALA A 91 -3.45 -10.44 0.28
C ALA A 91 -2.11 -10.56 -0.48
N GLY A 92 -0.98 -10.72 0.21
CA GLY A 92 0.33 -10.94 -0.41
C GLY A 92 1.26 -9.72 -0.42
N ALA A 93 0.91 -8.63 0.27
CA ALA A 93 1.82 -7.49 0.39
C ALA A 93 3.11 -7.91 1.14
N SER A 94 4.25 -7.42 0.64
CA SER A 94 5.56 -7.59 1.31
C SER A 94 5.67 -6.77 2.60
N GLY A 95 4.73 -5.86 2.85
CA GLY A 95 4.64 -5.02 4.03
C GLY A 95 3.67 -3.86 3.81
N VAL A 96 3.70 -2.88 4.71
CA VAL A 96 2.87 -1.67 4.64
C VAL A 96 3.74 -0.41 4.69
N SER A 97 3.18 0.72 4.27
CA SER A 97 3.72 2.06 4.48
C SER A 97 2.60 2.97 4.97
N LEU A 98 2.88 3.84 5.94
CA LEU A 98 1.88 4.72 6.54
C LEU A 98 2.07 6.16 6.04
N PHE A 99 0.97 6.74 5.58
CA PHE A 99 0.89 8.16 5.22
C PHE A 99 0.14 8.87 6.34
N GLU A 100 0.92 9.49 7.22
CA GLU A 100 0.53 9.77 8.60
C GLU A 100 -0.27 11.07 8.77
N MET A 101 0.13 12.16 8.10
CA MET A 101 -0.59 13.45 8.10
C MET A 101 -1.02 13.96 9.49
N HIS A 102 -0.16 13.81 10.49
CA HIS A 102 -0.37 14.15 11.91
C HIS A 102 -1.45 13.33 12.64
N GLY A 103 -1.88 12.19 12.08
CA GLY A 103 -2.89 11.30 12.68
C GLY A 103 -2.35 10.20 13.61
N LEU A 104 -1.04 10.03 13.75
CA LEU A 104 -0.42 8.98 14.54
C LEU A 104 -0.50 9.26 16.03
N THR A 105 -0.95 8.24 16.75
CA THR A 105 -1.00 8.24 18.21
C THR A 105 -0.28 7.03 18.75
N GLU A 106 -0.02 7.01 20.06
CA GLU A 106 0.52 5.83 20.75
C GLU A 106 -0.36 4.59 20.55
N GLU A 107 -1.69 4.75 20.50
CA GLU A 107 -2.62 3.64 20.25
C GLU A 107 -2.43 3.05 18.84
N HIS A 108 -2.21 3.89 17.83
CA HIS A 108 -1.88 3.41 16.49
C HIS A 108 -0.54 2.67 16.45
N LEU A 109 0.48 3.14 17.19
CA LEU A 109 1.77 2.47 17.30
C LEU A 109 1.64 1.09 17.97
N LEU A 110 0.81 0.98 19.01
CA LEU A 110 0.49 -0.29 19.66
C LEU A 110 -0.21 -1.25 18.70
N ALA A 111 -1.26 -0.78 18.02
CA ALA A 111 -1.99 -1.58 17.04
C ALA A 111 -1.08 -2.07 15.89
N LEU A 112 -0.20 -1.19 15.38
CA LEU A 112 0.76 -1.56 14.34
C LEU A 112 1.74 -2.63 14.83
N ARG A 113 2.29 -2.49 16.05
CA ARG A 113 3.20 -3.48 16.61
C ARG A 113 2.51 -4.85 16.76
N ASP A 114 1.31 -4.86 17.31
CA ASP A 114 0.57 -6.09 17.56
C ASP A 114 0.16 -6.78 16.23
N ALA A 115 -0.11 -6.02 15.17
CA ALA A 115 -0.41 -6.56 13.83
C ALA A 115 0.82 -7.09 13.07
N LEU A 116 2.03 -6.64 13.43
CA LEU A 116 3.28 -7.06 12.78
C LEU A 116 3.89 -8.31 13.42
N GLY A 117 3.65 -8.55 14.71
CA GLY A 117 4.16 -9.70 15.47
C GLY A 117 5.48 -9.40 16.17
#